data_AF-F4XS67-F1
#
_entry.id   AF-F4XS67-F1
#
_cell.length_a   1.000
_cell.length_b   1.000
_cell.length_c   1.000
_cell.angle_alpha   90.00
_cell.angle_beta   90.00
_cell.angle_gamma   90.00
#
_symmetry.space_group_name_H-M   'P 1'
#
loop_
_entity.id
_entity.type
_entity.pdbx_description
1 polymer ?
#
loop_
_entity_poly.entity_id
_entity_poly.type
_entity_poly.pdbx_seq_one_letter_code
_entity_poly.pdbx_strand_id
1 'polypeptide(L)'
;MSNPPLYVTITPHREFLPADTPDQKLFVMLKLRPTKEVAVELPSTSFAFVIDTSGSMYEVVEGDTKPTGRVYTQDGNDYEEVIGGKTKIDIVIESLLNLVRSNQLGGSDRIAIIQFDDQASTI
;
A
#
# COMPACT_ATOMS: atom_id res chain seq x y z
N MET A 1 -30.20 23.78 -1.00
CA MET A 1 -29.09 23.32 -1.87
C MET A 1 -28.24 22.39 -1.04
N SER A 2 -27.94 21.19 -1.52
CA SER A 2 -27.07 20.24 -0.81
C SER A 2 -25.62 20.75 -0.80
N ASN A 3 -24.89 20.53 0.31
CA ASN A 3 -23.46 20.83 0.35
C ASN A 3 -22.71 19.98 -0.69
N PRO A 4 -21.73 20.54 -1.43
CA PRO A 4 -20.92 19.77 -2.36
C PRO A 4 -20.04 18.75 -1.60
N PRO A 5 -19.74 17.58 -2.17
CA PRO A 5 -18.95 16.54 -1.49
C PRO A 5 -17.47 16.91 -1.31
N LEU A 6 -16.98 17.84 -2.13
CA LEU A 6 -15.61 18.35 -2.11
C LEU A 6 -15.62 19.87 -2.15
N TYR A 7 -14.84 20.49 -1.27
CA TYR A 7 -14.44 21.87 -1.44
C TYR A 7 -13.27 21.94 -2.42
N VAL A 8 -13.51 22.63 -3.52
CA VAL A 8 -12.51 22.86 -4.57
C VAL A 8 -12.06 24.32 -4.48
N THR A 9 -10.76 24.54 -4.37
CA THR A 9 -10.18 25.88 -4.44
C THR A 9 -9.07 25.91 -5.46
N ILE A 10 -9.12 26.90 -6.35
CA ILE A 10 -8.08 27.17 -7.34
C ILE A 10 -7.41 28.47 -6.92
N THR A 11 -6.10 28.44 -6.70
CA THR A 11 -5.34 29.62 -6.28
C THR A 11 -4.17 29.82 -7.23
N PRO A 12 -4.17 30.88 -8.06
CA PRO A 12 -3.00 31.23 -8.84
C PRO A 12 -1.89 31.77 -7.92
N HIS A 13 -0.63 31.56 -8.28
CA HIS A 13 0.49 32.12 -7.52
C HIS A 13 0.62 33.65 -7.64
N ARG A 14 -0.12 34.28 -8.56
CA ARG A 14 -0.23 35.73 -8.74
C ARG A 14 -1.65 36.09 -9.18
N GLU A 15 -2.16 37.22 -8.71
CA GLU A 15 -3.51 37.70 -9.03
C GLU A 15 -3.59 38.37 -10.42
N PHE A 16 -2.49 38.99 -10.85
CA PHE A 16 -2.39 39.72 -12.11
C PHE A 16 -1.18 39.29 -12.92
N LEU A 17 -1.28 39.45 -14.24
CA LEU A 17 -0.17 39.32 -15.19
C LEU A 17 0.22 40.72 -15.67
N PRO A 18 1.52 41.05 -15.71
CA PRO A 18 2.02 42.22 -16.43
C PRO A 18 1.43 42.32 -17.85
N ALA A 19 1.00 43.52 -18.24
CA ALA A 19 0.64 43.78 -19.63
C ALA A 19 1.87 43.69 -20.54
N ASP A 20 1.64 43.42 -21.83
CA ASP A 20 2.63 43.50 -22.91
C ASP A 20 3.90 42.64 -22.73
N THR A 21 3.86 41.67 -21.83
CA THR A 21 4.95 40.71 -21.63
C THR A 21 4.53 39.37 -22.26
N PRO A 22 5.16 38.93 -23.37
CA PRO A 22 4.89 37.60 -23.93
C PRO A 22 5.42 36.49 -23.01
N ASP A 23 4.88 35.27 -23.20
CA ASP A 23 5.38 34.02 -22.57
C ASP A 23 5.43 34.00 -21.03
N GLN A 24 4.42 34.59 -20.39
CA GLN A 24 4.30 34.60 -18.93
C GLN A 24 3.85 33.23 -18.39
N LYS A 25 4.56 32.73 -17.37
CA LYS A 25 4.20 31.49 -16.68
C LYS A 25 3.18 31.75 -15.58
N LEU A 26 2.05 31.06 -15.62
CA LEU A 26 1.05 31.03 -14.54
C LEU A 26 1.09 29.67 -13.81
N PHE A 27 1.55 29.66 -12.57
CA PHE A 27 1.38 28.53 -11.67
C PHE A 27 0.05 28.64 -10.93
N VAL A 28 -0.64 27.51 -10.80
CA VAL A 28 -1.95 27.38 -10.16
C VAL A 28 -1.93 26.20 -9.20
N MET A 29 -2.46 26.41 -8.01
CA MET A 29 -2.68 25.36 -7.01
C MET A 29 -4.15 24.94 -7.01
N LEU A 30 -4.40 23.65 -7.15
CA LEU A 30 -5.70 23.04 -6.93
C LEU A 30 -5.72 22.39 -5.54
N LYS A 31 -6.64 22.81 -4.68
CA LYS A 31 -6.92 22.17 -3.39
C LYS A 31 -8.26 21.45 -3.47
N LEU A 32 -8.24 20.15 -3.18
CA LEU A 32 -9.43 19.31 -3.04
C LEU A 32 -9.53 18.91 -1.57
N ARG A 33 -10.60 19.32 -0.89
CA ARG A 33 -10.84 18.96 0.52
C ARG A 33 -12.20 18.29 0.66
N PRO A 34 -12.30 17.05 1.14
CA PRO A 34 -13.60 16.45 1.43
C PRO A 34 -14.30 17.26 2.54
N THR A 35 -15.63 17.29 2.48
CA THR A 35 -16.43 17.80 3.61
C THR A 35 -16.32 16.88 4.81
N LYS A 36 -16.72 17.34 6.01
CA LYS A 36 -16.70 16.49 7.20
C LYS A 36 -17.63 15.29 7.04
N GLU A 37 -18.76 15.50 6.38
CA GLU A 37 -19.77 14.49 6.11
C GLU A 37 -19.23 13.40 5.18
N VAL A 38 -18.55 13.78 4.08
CA VAL A 38 -17.96 12.81 3.15
C VAL A 38 -16.68 12.19 3.71
N ALA A 39 -15.91 12.90 4.53
CA ALA A 39 -14.67 12.36 5.12
C ALA A 39 -14.92 11.22 6.12
N VAL A 40 -16.14 11.08 6.65
CA VAL A 40 -16.53 9.96 7.51
C VAL A 40 -17.29 8.86 6.75
N GLU A 41 -17.67 9.11 5.49
CA GLU A 41 -18.22 8.07 4.64
C GLU A 41 -17.09 7.12 4.21
N LEU A 42 -17.23 5.86 4.59
CA LEU A 42 -16.38 4.76 4.14
C LEU A 42 -17.16 3.99 3.07
N PRO A 43 -17.10 4.41 1.78
CA PRO A 43 -17.75 3.65 0.73
C PRO A 43 -17.12 2.26 0.65
N SER A 44 -17.93 1.26 0.29
CA SER A 44 -17.47 -0.11 0.11
C SER A 44 -16.29 -0.14 -0.87
N THR A 45 -15.12 -0.51 -0.36
CA THR A 45 -13.87 -0.50 -1.09
C THR A 45 -13.36 -1.93 -1.27
N SER A 46 -12.87 -2.24 -2.47
CA SER A 46 -12.23 -3.53 -2.76
C SER A 46 -10.72 -3.35 -2.75
N PHE A 47 -10.03 -4.11 -1.91
CA PHE A 47 -8.57 -4.16 -1.81
C PHE A 47 -8.06 -5.48 -2.39
N ALA A 48 -7.02 -5.41 -3.20
CA ALA A 48 -6.28 -6.59 -3.66
C ALA A 48 -4.82 -6.46 -3.21
N PHE A 49 -4.41 -7.35 -2.31
CA PHE A 49 -3.03 -7.45 -1.87
C PHE A 49 -2.33 -8.51 -2.71
N VAL A 50 -1.41 -8.07 -3.57
CA VAL A 50 -0.53 -8.96 -4.32
C VAL A 50 0.75 -9.12 -3.52
N ILE A 51 1.01 -10.34 -3.05
CA ILE A 51 2.09 -10.67 -2.13
C ILE A 51 3.08 -11.56 -2.86
N ASP A 52 4.33 -11.09 -2.94
CA ASP A 52 5.45 -11.90 -3.39
C ASP A 52 5.69 -13.07 -2.41
N THR A 53 5.80 -14.28 -2.92
CA THR A 53 6.08 -15.51 -2.17
C THR A 53 7.35 -16.21 -2.67
N SER A 54 8.27 -15.49 -3.33
CA SER A 54 9.60 -15.96 -3.72
C SER A 54 10.48 -16.36 -2.52
N GLY A 55 11.56 -17.09 -2.78
CA GLY A 55 12.48 -17.58 -1.75
C GLY A 55 13.00 -16.48 -0.82
N SER A 56 13.26 -15.29 -1.36
CA SER A 56 13.75 -14.13 -0.60
C SER A 56 12.78 -13.66 0.50
N MET A 57 11.49 -14.00 0.40
CA MET A 57 10.46 -13.64 1.37
C MET A 57 10.50 -14.53 2.62
N TYR A 58 11.15 -15.70 2.53
CA TYR A 58 11.36 -16.61 3.66
C TYR A 58 12.69 -16.34 4.39
N GLU A 59 13.46 -15.34 3.96
CA GLU A 59 14.67 -14.93 4.68
C GLU A 59 14.32 -14.35 6.06
N VAL A 60 15.06 -14.80 7.07
CA VAL A 60 14.96 -14.30 8.44
C VAL A 60 15.52 -12.88 8.53
N VAL A 61 14.74 -11.98 9.13
CA VAL A 61 15.10 -10.56 9.30
C VAL A 61 15.18 -10.14 10.77
N GLU A 62 14.66 -10.96 11.69
CA GLU A 62 14.67 -10.66 13.13
C GLU A 62 14.69 -11.96 13.96
N GLY A 63 15.36 -11.94 15.12
CA GLY A 63 15.38 -13.05 16.08
C GLY A 63 16.49 -14.09 15.86
N ASP A 64 16.64 -14.98 16.84
CA ASP A 64 17.68 -16.01 16.85
C ASP A 64 17.30 -17.20 15.96
N THR A 65 18.28 -17.73 15.23
CA THR A 65 18.14 -18.89 14.34
C THR A 65 19.03 -20.05 14.76
N LYS A 66 18.61 -21.27 14.42
CA LYS A 66 19.40 -22.50 14.56
C LYS A 66 19.51 -23.20 13.20
N PRO A 67 20.72 -23.41 12.67
CA PRO A 67 20.93 -24.20 11.46
C PRO A 67 20.36 -25.61 11.57
N THR A 68 19.75 -26.08 10.48
CA THR A 68 19.34 -27.50 10.35
C THR A 68 20.43 -28.36 9.72
N GLY A 69 21.43 -27.74 9.10
CA GLY A 69 22.48 -28.41 8.32
C GLY A 69 22.07 -28.77 6.90
N ARG A 70 20.89 -28.34 6.44
CA ARG A 70 20.41 -28.53 5.07
C ARG A 70 20.63 -27.26 4.25
N VAL A 71 21.03 -27.45 3.00
CA VAL A 71 21.18 -26.39 2.01
C VAL A 71 20.31 -26.75 0.81
N TYR A 72 19.62 -25.78 0.25
CA TYR A 72 18.77 -25.94 -0.92
C TYR A 72 18.90 -24.74 -1.85
N THR A 73 18.62 -24.95 -3.14
CA THR A 73 18.61 -23.88 -4.14
C THR A 73 17.18 -23.49 -4.44
N GLN A 74 16.86 -22.21 -4.36
CA GLN A 74 15.56 -21.64 -4.73
C GLN A 74 15.79 -20.34 -5.52
N ASP A 75 15.05 -20.16 -6.61
CA ASP A 75 15.13 -18.96 -7.47
C ASP A 75 16.57 -18.62 -7.94
N GLY A 76 17.40 -19.65 -8.12
CA GLY A 76 18.81 -19.51 -8.52
C GLY A 76 19.78 -19.11 -7.40
N ASN A 77 19.31 -19.03 -6.15
CA ASN A 77 20.12 -18.72 -4.97
C ASN A 77 20.22 -19.93 -4.03
N ASP A 78 21.36 -20.11 -3.38
CA ASP A 78 21.58 -21.15 -2.38
C ASP A 78 21.22 -20.62 -0.98
N TYR A 79 20.39 -21.37 -0.27
CA TYR A 79 19.87 -21.03 1.05
C TYR A 79 20.24 -22.12 2.08
N GLU A 80 20.61 -21.71 3.28
CA GLU A 80 20.71 -22.58 4.44
C GLU A 80 19.37 -22.63 5.17
N GLU A 81 18.82 -23.83 5.37
CA GLU A 81 17.59 -24.00 6.12
C GLU A 81 17.87 -23.81 7.63
N VAL A 82 17.17 -22.85 8.23
CA VAL A 82 17.26 -22.53 9.67
C VAL A 82 15.90 -22.66 10.33
N ILE A 83 15.89 -22.91 11.64
CA ILE A 83 14.69 -22.92 12.49
C ILE A 83 14.74 -21.71 13.42
N GLY A 84 13.59 -21.08 13.64
CA GLY A 84 13.47 -19.87 14.47
C GLY A 84 13.62 -18.60 13.65
N GLY A 85 13.70 -17.47 14.35
CA GLY A 85 13.64 -16.16 13.73
C GLY A 85 12.28 -15.84 13.10
N LYS A 86 12.15 -14.62 12.62
CA LYS A 86 11.00 -14.06 11.94
C LYS A 86 11.40 -13.69 10.52
N THR A 87 10.62 -14.14 9.57
CA THR A 87 10.88 -13.92 8.13
C THR A 87 10.18 -12.67 7.62
N LYS A 88 10.53 -12.24 6.39
CA LYS A 88 9.80 -11.14 5.73
C LYS A 88 8.32 -11.50 5.52
N ILE A 89 8.03 -12.75 5.15
CA ILE A 89 6.65 -13.21 4.95
C ILE A 89 5.86 -13.23 6.27
N ASP A 90 6.50 -13.53 7.41
CA ASP A 90 5.86 -13.43 8.72
C ASP A 90 5.43 -11.99 9.03
N ILE A 91 6.28 -11.01 8.73
CA ILE A 91 5.94 -9.59 8.89
C ILE A 91 4.72 -9.22 8.02
N VAL A 92 4.67 -9.70 6.78
CA VAL A 92 3.53 -9.46 5.88
C VAL A 92 2.26 -10.08 6.45
N ILE A 93 2.30 -11.35 6.87
CA ILE A 93 1.16 -12.06 7.45
C ILE A 93 0.65 -11.32 8.69
N GLU A 94 1.53 -10.96 9.61
CA GLU A 94 1.17 -10.19 10.80
C GLU A 94 0.54 -8.84 10.45
N SER A 95 1.10 -8.13 9.46
CA SER A 95 0.58 -6.84 9.01
C SER A 95 -0.82 -6.94 8.43
N LEU A 96 -1.08 -7.98 7.63
CA LEU A 96 -2.39 -8.24 7.05
C LEU A 96 -3.40 -8.70 8.12
N LEU A 97 -2.99 -9.55 9.05
CA LEU A 97 -3.83 -9.92 10.19
C LEU A 97 -4.18 -8.70 11.04
N ASN A 98 -3.21 -7.81 11.28
CA ASN A 98 -3.46 -6.56 12.01
C ASN A 98 -4.41 -5.64 11.24
N LEU A 99 -4.30 -5.54 9.91
CA LEU A 99 -5.23 -4.80 9.08
C LEU A 99 -6.66 -5.36 9.20
N VAL A 100 -6.84 -6.67 9.03
CA VAL A 100 -8.14 -7.35 9.12
C VAL A 100 -8.75 -7.23 10.52
N ARG A 101 -7.93 -7.23 11.57
CA ARG A 101 -8.36 -7.05 12.96
C ARG A 101 -8.54 -5.58 13.35
N SER A 102 -8.09 -4.65 12.51
CA SER A 102 -8.27 -3.23 12.76
C SER A 102 -9.69 -2.79 12.43
N ASN A 103 -10.13 -1.67 13.02
CA ASN A 103 -11.38 -1.02 12.64
C ASN A 103 -11.22 -0.12 11.40
N GLN A 104 -10.18 -0.33 10.58
CA GLN A 104 -9.95 0.45 9.36
C GLN A 104 -10.76 -0.08 8.17
N LEU A 105 -11.18 -1.36 8.22
CA LEU A 105 -12.00 -1.99 7.22
C LEU A 105 -13.45 -2.08 7.74
N GLY A 106 -14.40 -1.65 6.92
CA GLY A 106 -15.82 -1.81 7.19
C GLY A 106 -16.32 -3.20 6.79
N GLY A 107 -17.45 -3.63 7.36
CA GLY A 107 -18.07 -4.93 7.01
C GLY A 107 -18.55 -5.06 5.56
N SER A 108 -18.56 -3.96 4.79
CA SER A 108 -18.87 -3.96 3.36
C SER A 108 -17.65 -4.00 2.45
N ASP A 109 -16.44 -3.87 3.01
CA ASP A 109 -15.21 -3.90 2.23
C ASP A 109 -14.90 -5.33 1.77
N ARG A 110 -14.21 -5.44 0.65
CA ARG A 110 -13.83 -6.72 0.06
C ARG A 110 -12.32 -6.79 -0.01
N ILE A 111 -11.77 -7.94 0.36
CA ILE A 111 -10.32 -8.16 0.38
C ILE A 111 -10.04 -9.40 -0.45
N ALA A 112 -9.08 -9.27 -1.36
CA ALA A 112 -8.43 -10.37 -2.05
C ALA A 112 -6.96 -10.43 -1.65
N ILE A 113 -6.46 -11.63 -1.38
CA ILE A 113 -5.03 -11.90 -1.18
C ILE A 113 -4.58 -12.77 -2.34
N ILE A 114 -3.63 -12.26 -3.11
CA ILE A 114 -3.11 -12.90 -4.31
C ILE A 114 -1.66 -13.23 -4.03
N GLN A 115 -1.32 -14.51 -4.06
CA GLN A 115 0.06 -14.97 -3.94
C GLN A 115 0.70 -14.96 -5.31
N PHE A 116 1.91 -14.43 -5.36
CA PHE A 116 2.68 -14.30 -6.59
C PHE A 116 4.07 -14.89 -6.38
N ASP A 117 4.31 -16.02 -7.05
CA ASP A 117 5.65 -16.54 -7.34
C ASP A 117 5.78 -16.73 -8.86
N ASP A 118 6.72 -17.56 -9.33
CA ASP A 118 6.89 -17.91 -10.75
C ASP A 118 5.59 -18.43 -11.42
N GLN A 119 4.54 -18.77 -10.66
CA GLN A 119 3.17 -19.01 -11.12
C GLN A 119 2.15 -18.26 -10.22
N ALA A 120 1.49 -17.22 -10.75
CA ALA A 120 0.43 -16.52 -10.03
C ALA A 120 -0.76 -17.46 -9.69
N SER A 121 -1.17 -17.51 -8.43
CA SER A 121 -2.38 -18.24 -8.00
C SER A 121 -3.25 -17.40 -7.05
N THR A 122 -4.57 -17.57 -7.14
CA THR A 122 -5.54 -16.87 -6.28
C THR A 122 -6.05 -17.81 -5.19
N ILE A 123 -6.07 -17.34 -3.93
CA ILE A 123 -6.67 -18.04 -2.78
C ILE A 123 -8.08 -17.54 -2.53
#